data_AF-A0A3P6TPC1-F1
#
_entry.id   AF-A0A3P6TPC1-F1
#
_cell.length_a   1.000
_cell.length_b   1.000
_cell.length_c   1.000
_cell.angle_alpha   90.00
_cell.angle_beta   90.00
_cell.angle_gamma   90.00
#
_symmetry.space_group_name_H-M   'P 1'
#
loop_
_entity.id
_entity.type
_entity.pdbx_description
1 polymer ?
#
loop_
_entity_poly.entity_id
_entity_poly.type
_entity_poly.pdbx_seq_one_letter_code
_entity_poly.pdbx_strand_id
1 'polypeptide(L)'
;ISRCGYSWCTNQVSPLSLCGAVGALSLFFYPNISIAMYVFWKFIEGFFLSYCEKLVIPYGDVILYALSTGYVAWNAVIEPQTLRESYWKFLVGLTGNKIELLNRRLFDIFGYNSSKKFPNFVPKLDPRFISFNDILSIIHHD
;
A
#
# COMPACT_ATOMS: atom_id res chain seq x y z
N ILE A 1 -15.37 -10.98 9.13
CA ILE A 1 -16.72 -10.88 8.53
C ILE A 1 -16.53 -10.65 7.04
N SER A 2 -16.34 -11.69 6.25
CA SER A 2 -17.42 -12.32 5.48
C SER A 2 -16.94 -13.70 5.02
N ARG A 3 -17.07 -14.67 5.93
CA ARG A 3 -16.67 -16.05 5.67
C ARG A 3 -17.77 -16.89 4.98
N CYS A 4 -19.01 -16.41 4.92
CA CYS A 4 -20.11 -17.24 4.40
C CYS A 4 -20.23 -17.25 2.85
N GLY A 5 -19.68 -16.27 2.14
CA GLY A 5 -19.79 -16.19 0.67
C GLY A 5 -18.71 -16.98 -0.09
N TYR A 6 -17.55 -17.23 0.52
CA TYR A 6 -16.43 -17.89 -0.17
C TYR A 6 -16.68 -19.38 -0.44
N SER A 7 -17.55 -20.02 0.35
CA SER A 7 -17.73 -21.47 0.28
C SER A 7 -18.47 -21.91 -0.97
N TRP A 8 -19.21 -20.99 -1.62
CA TRP A 8 -19.97 -21.29 -2.81
C TRP A 8 -19.11 -21.22 -4.07
N CYS A 9 -18.15 -20.27 -4.13
CA CYS A 9 -17.25 -20.11 -5.28
C CYS A 9 -16.03 -21.05 -5.26
N THR A 10 -15.68 -21.62 -4.11
CA THR A 10 -14.52 -22.54 -3.96
C THR A 10 -14.89 -24.02 -4.04
N ASN A 11 -16.18 -24.36 -3.94
CA ASN A 11 -16.63 -25.76 -4.02
C ASN A 11 -16.72 -26.27 -5.46
N GLN A 12 -16.92 -25.37 -6.43
CA GLN A 12 -16.77 -25.71 -7.85
C GLN A 12 -15.32 -25.43 -8.27
N VAL A 13 -14.62 -26.46 -8.73
CA VAL A 13 -13.33 -26.38 -9.46
C VAL A 13 -13.47 -25.51 -10.71
N SER A 14 -13.54 -24.20 -10.54
CA SER A 14 -13.41 -23.25 -11.64
C SER A 14 -11.92 -23.03 -11.93
N PRO A 15 -11.50 -23.04 -13.21
CA PRO A 15 -10.10 -22.80 -13.54
C PRO A 15 -9.72 -21.40 -13.07
N LEU A 16 -8.52 -21.28 -12.48
CA LEU A 16 -7.90 -20.04 -11.98
C LEU A 16 -8.06 -18.83 -12.93
N SER A 17 -8.15 -19.09 -14.24
CA SER A 17 -8.37 -18.09 -15.31
C SER A 17 -9.74 -17.41 -15.25
N LEU A 18 -10.80 -18.13 -14.87
CA LEU A 18 -12.17 -17.60 -14.84
C LEU A 18 -12.34 -16.59 -13.70
N CYS A 19 -11.78 -16.87 -12.53
CA CYS A 19 -11.75 -15.92 -11.42
C CYS A 19 -10.92 -14.67 -11.75
N GLY A 20 -9.79 -14.83 -12.46
CA GLY A 20 -8.95 -13.71 -12.89
C GLY A 20 -9.68 -12.79 -13.87
N ALA A 21 -10.42 -13.37 -14.82
CA ALA A 21 -11.24 -12.62 -15.74
C ALA A 21 -12.35 -11.84 -15.02
N VAL A 22 -12.99 -12.42 -13.99
CA VAL A 22 -14.01 -11.74 -13.18
C VAL A 22 -13.41 -10.60 -12.35
N GLY A 23 -12.21 -10.78 -11.79
CA GLY A 23 -11.49 -9.71 -11.08
C GLY A 23 -11.13 -8.55 -12.00
N ALA A 24 -10.63 -8.83 -13.21
CA ALA A 24 -10.33 -7.82 -14.22
C ALA A 24 -11.59 -7.10 -14.74
N LEU A 25 -12.67 -7.85 -14.99
CA LEU A 25 -13.97 -7.29 -15.38
C LEU A 25 -14.57 -6.41 -14.29
N SER A 26 -14.35 -6.74 -13.00
CA SER A 26 -14.84 -5.91 -11.90
C SER A 26 -14.22 -4.51 -11.90
N LEU A 27 -12.94 -4.38 -12.26
CA LEU A 27 -12.29 -3.08 -12.39
C LEU A 27 -12.89 -2.23 -13.52
N PHE A 28 -13.40 -2.88 -14.58
CA PHE A 28 -14.01 -2.19 -15.72
C PHE A 28 -15.47 -1.79 -15.44
N PHE A 29 -16.22 -2.60 -14.69
CA PHE A 29 -17.65 -2.41 -14.48
C PHE A 29 -18.00 -1.53 -13.27
N TYR A 30 -17.13 -1.44 -12.26
CA TYR A 30 -17.40 -0.65 -11.07
C TYR A 30 -16.81 0.77 -11.19
N PRO A 31 -17.64 1.83 -11.26
CA PRO A 31 -17.15 3.22 -11.34
C PRO A 31 -16.49 3.69 -10.03
N ASN A 32 -16.76 3.00 -8.93
CA ASN A 32 -16.18 3.30 -7.63
C ASN A 32 -14.87 2.53 -7.43
N ILE A 33 -13.72 3.25 -7.50
CA ILE A 33 -12.37 2.70 -7.26
C ILE A 33 -12.30 1.84 -5.99
N SER A 34 -12.95 2.26 -4.90
CA SER A 34 -12.89 1.56 -3.62
C SER A 34 -13.50 0.15 -3.67
N ILE A 35 -14.57 -0.02 -4.45
CA ILE A 35 -15.27 -1.31 -4.58
C ILE A 35 -14.49 -2.23 -5.52
N ALA A 36 -14.00 -1.68 -6.65
CA ALA A 36 -13.13 -2.40 -7.57
C ALA A 36 -11.86 -2.92 -6.87
N MET A 37 -11.20 -2.06 -6.07
CA MET A 37 -10.01 -2.42 -5.30
C MET A 37 -10.30 -3.50 -4.26
N TYR A 38 -11.45 -3.45 -3.59
CA TYR A 38 -11.85 -4.48 -2.64
C TYR A 38 -12.03 -5.85 -3.31
N VAL A 39 -12.74 -5.90 -4.45
CA VAL A 39 -12.95 -7.14 -5.21
C VAL A 39 -11.62 -7.69 -5.73
N PHE A 40 -10.73 -6.81 -6.22
CA PHE A 40 -9.39 -7.16 -6.66
C PHE A 40 -8.53 -7.78 -5.53
N TRP A 41 -8.53 -7.19 -4.33
CA TRP A 41 -7.81 -7.77 -3.19
C TRP A 41 -8.38 -9.10 -2.72
N LYS A 42 -9.71 -9.27 -2.77
CA LYS A 42 -10.36 -10.56 -2.48
C LYS A 42 -10.00 -11.63 -3.50
N PHE A 43 -9.80 -11.24 -4.76
CA PHE A 43 -9.28 -12.14 -5.78
C PHE A 43 -7.84 -12.55 -5.49
N ILE A 44 -6.95 -11.61 -5.13
CA ILE A 44 -5.56 -11.91 -4.76
C ILE A 44 -5.50 -12.90 -3.58
N GLU A 45 -6.33 -12.68 -2.55
CA GLU A 45 -6.43 -13.58 -1.39
C GLU A 45 -6.82 -15.00 -1.81
N GLY A 46 -7.87 -15.14 -2.63
CA GLY A 46 -8.30 -16.45 -3.14
C GLY A 46 -7.27 -17.14 -4.05
N PHE A 47 -6.59 -16.35 -4.90
CA PHE A 47 -5.51 -16.85 -5.75
C PHE A 47 -4.36 -17.41 -4.92
N PHE A 48 -3.89 -16.66 -3.93
CA PHE A 48 -2.77 -17.08 -3.08
C PHE A 48 -3.09 -18.35 -2.30
N LEU A 49 -4.28 -18.47 -1.72
CA LEU A 49 -4.67 -19.66 -0.95
C LEU A 49 -4.75 -20.91 -1.84
N SER A 50 -5.40 -20.81 -3.01
CA SER A 50 -5.50 -21.93 -3.96
C SER A 50 -4.16 -22.34 -4.55
N TYR A 51 -3.24 -21.39 -4.74
CA TYR A 51 -1.90 -21.64 -5.25
C TYR A 51 -0.98 -22.26 -4.18
N CYS A 52 -1.06 -21.79 -2.94
CA CYS A 52 -0.29 -22.34 -1.81
C CYS A 52 -0.70 -23.78 -1.47
N GLU A 53 -1.98 -24.15 -1.60
CA GLU A 53 -2.44 -25.54 -1.46
C GLU A 53 -1.78 -26.49 -2.48
N LYS A 54 -1.44 -26.00 -3.68
CA LYS A 54 -0.87 -26.82 -4.75
C LYS A 54 0.66 -26.86 -4.77
N LEU A 55 1.34 -25.86 -4.24
CA LEU A 55 2.79 -25.68 -4.42
C LEU A 55 3.64 -25.87 -3.17
N VAL A 56 3.06 -26.30 -2.03
CA VAL A 56 3.79 -26.56 -0.78
C VAL A 56 4.72 -25.40 -0.42
N ILE A 57 4.28 -24.16 -0.67
CA ILE A 57 5.07 -22.97 -0.34
C ILE A 57 4.87 -22.72 1.16
N PRO A 58 5.91 -22.87 2.00
CA PRO A 58 5.77 -22.59 3.42
C PRO A 58 5.51 -21.09 3.63
N TYR A 59 4.59 -20.75 4.55
CA TYR A 59 4.29 -19.38 4.98
C TYR A 59 3.68 -18.43 3.94
N GLY A 60 2.83 -18.93 3.03
CA GLY A 60 2.15 -18.09 2.02
C GLY A 60 1.28 -16.97 2.61
N ASP A 61 0.70 -17.21 3.79
CA ASP A 61 -0.03 -16.22 4.58
C ASP A 61 0.87 -15.08 5.07
N VAL A 62 2.09 -15.39 5.49
CA VAL A 62 3.11 -14.40 5.89
C VAL A 62 3.54 -13.55 4.70
N ILE A 63 3.72 -14.15 3.52
CA ILE A 63 4.07 -13.42 2.30
C ILE A 63 2.96 -12.44 1.91
N LEU A 64 1.70 -12.90 1.94
CA LEU A 64 0.56 -12.04 1.64
C LEU A 64 0.47 -10.89 2.66
N TYR A 65 0.64 -11.19 3.94
CA TYR A 65 0.68 -10.17 5.00
C TYR A 65 1.82 -9.16 4.80
N ALA A 66 3.02 -9.62 4.43
CA ALA A 66 4.17 -8.77 4.17
C ALA A 66 3.94 -7.85 2.97
N LEU A 67 3.38 -8.37 1.87
CA LEU A 67 3.04 -7.57 0.69
C LEU A 67 1.99 -6.51 0.98
N SER A 68 0.91 -6.89 1.68
CA SER A 68 -0.14 -5.93 2.08
C SER A 68 0.42 -4.84 3.00
N THR A 69 1.23 -5.21 3.99
CA THR A 69 1.85 -4.26 4.93
C THR A 69 2.85 -3.36 4.21
N GLY A 70 3.64 -3.90 3.28
CA GLY A 70 4.57 -3.14 2.44
C GLY A 70 3.87 -2.12 1.55
N TYR A 71 2.75 -2.49 0.93
CA TYR A 71 1.94 -1.56 0.13
C TYR A 71 1.36 -0.41 0.97
N VAL A 72 0.87 -0.71 2.17
CA VAL A 72 0.37 0.31 3.10
C VAL A 72 1.50 1.22 3.60
N ALA A 73 2.68 0.66 3.89
CA ALA A 73 3.86 1.42 4.27
C ALA A 73 4.34 2.35 3.14
N TRP A 74 4.36 1.86 1.89
CA TRP A 74 4.69 2.68 0.71
C TRP A 74 3.77 3.91 0.60
N ASN A 75 2.46 3.69 0.66
CA ASN A 75 1.49 4.79 0.62
C ASN A 75 1.67 5.78 1.78
N ALA A 76 2.06 5.31 2.97
CA ALA A 76 2.32 6.19 4.11
C ALA A 76 3.58 7.05 3.95
N VAL A 77 4.55 6.61 3.14
CA VAL A 77 5.77 7.38 2.82
C VAL A 77 5.47 8.40 1.73
N ILE A 78 4.85 7.96 0.63
CA ILE A 78 4.62 8.81 -0.56
C ILE A 78 3.42 9.73 -0.37
N GLU A 79 2.27 9.21 0.04
CA GLU A 79 1.02 9.99 0.07
C GLU A 79 0.20 9.76 1.36
N PRO A 80 0.64 10.31 2.50
CA PRO A 80 0.03 10.01 3.81
C PRO A 80 -1.40 10.58 3.99
N GLN A 81 -1.86 11.45 3.09
CA GLN A 81 -3.23 11.99 3.11
C GLN A 81 -4.29 11.00 2.59
N THR A 82 -3.93 10.07 1.70
CA THR A 82 -4.88 9.09 1.16
C THR A 82 -5.09 7.93 2.14
N LEU A 83 -4.23 7.83 3.16
CA LEU A 83 -4.27 6.77 4.15
C LEU A 83 -5.31 7.05 5.24
N ARG A 84 -6.16 6.04 5.52
CA ARG A 84 -7.07 6.06 6.66
C ARG A 84 -6.31 6.24 7.97
N GLU A 85 -6.85 7.08 8.87
CA GLU A 85 -6.20 7.43 10.14
C GLU A 85 -5.88 6.22 11.04
N SER A 86 -6.69 5.17 11.00
CA SER A 86 -6.42 3.94 11.77
C SER A 86 -5.12 3.26 11.33
N TYR A 87 -4.87 3.21 10.02
CA TYR A 87 -3.63 2.63 9.47
C TYR A 87 -2.42 3.52 9.76
N TRP A 88 -2.63 4.84 9.75
CA TRP A 88 -1.59 5.79 10.16
C TRP A 88 -1.12 5.52 11.59
N LYS A 89 -2.05 5.42 12.56
CA LYS A 89 -1.72 5.14 13.96
C LYS A 89 -0.99 3.81 14.14
N PHE A 90 -1.41 2.78 13.40
CA PHE A 90 -0.74 1.48 13.41
C PHE A 90 0.71 1.58 12.92
N LEU A 91 0.96 2.25 11.80
CA LEU A 91 2.31 2.43 11.25
C LEU A 91 3.21 3.28 12.15
N VAL A 92 2.66 4.33 12.74
CA VAL A 92 3.36 5.17 13.72
C VAL A 92 3.78 4.32 14.93
N GLY A 93 2.89 3.45 15.43
CA GLY A 93 3.21 2.51 16.50
C GLY A 93 4.29 1.49 16.11
N LEU A 94 4.20 0.91 14.91
CA LEU A 94 5.20 -0.04 14.39
C LEU A 94 6.60 0.56 14.26
N THR A 95 6.69 1.86 13.92
CA THR A 95 7.96 2.52 13.65
C THR A 95 8.50 3.35 14.82
N GLY A 96 7.79 3.39 15.95
CA GLY A 96 8.16 4.21 17.10
C GLY A 96 8.23 5.69 16.74
N ASN A 97 7.21 6.21 16.04
CA ASN A 97 7.10 7.60 15.58
C ASN A 97 8.15 8.04 14.55
N LYS A 98 9.02 7.15 14.05
CA LYS A 98 10.04 7.50 13.06
C LYS A 98 9.46 7.88 11.70
N ILE A 99 8.32 7.32 11.32
CA ILE A 99 7.64 7.67 10.06
C ILE A 99 7.29 9.15 10.00
N GLU A 100 7.03 9.81 11.12
CA GLU A 100 6.71 11.24 11.15
C GLU A 100 7.93 12.10 10.79
N LEU A 101 9.14 11.58 11.02
CA LEU A 101 10.40 12.29 10.81
C LEU A 101 10.95 12.25 9.37
N LEU A 102 10.19 11.69 8.43
CA LEU A 102 10.60 11.60 7.03
C LEU A 102 10.48 12.97 6.34
N ASN A 103 11.51 13.37 5.59
CA ASN A 103 11.48 14.58 4.77
C ASN A 103 10.59 14.39 3.55
N ARG A 104 9.30 14.73 3.69
CA ARG A 104 8.31 14.52 2.63
C ARG A 104 8.31 15.59 1.54
N ARG A 105 8.92 16.76 1.79
CA ARG A 105 9.02 17.84 0.80
C ARG A 105 9.80 17.42 -0.45
N LEU A 106 10.74 16.48 -0.30
CA LEU A 106 11.48 15.91 -1.42
C LEU A 106 10.58 15.15 -2.41
N PHE A 107 9.42 14.68 -1.97
CA PHE A 107 8.48 13.97 -2.83
C PHE A 107 7.49 14.90 -3.55
N ASP A 108 7.39 16.16 -3.15
CA ASP A 108 6.48 17.13 -3.79
C ASP A 108 6.92 17.46 -5.22
N ILE A 109 8.21 17.30 -5.54
CA ILE A 109 8.77 17.48 -6.89
C ILE A 109 8.10 16.54 -7.89
N PHE A 110 7.64 15.37 -7.44
CA PHE A 110 6.94 14.39 -8.27
C PHE A 110 5.44 14.67 -8.39
N GLY A 111 4.92 15.74 -7.77
CA GLY A 111 3.52 16.14 -7.82
C GLY A 111 2.59 15.43 -6.82
N TYR A 112 3.12 14.65 -5.88
CA TYR A 112 2.33 13.86 -4.94
C TYR A 112 1.78 14.65 -3.73
N ASN A 113 2.07 15.95 -3.60
CA ASN A 113 1.65 16.81 -2.48
C ASN A 113 1.85 16.14 -1.10
N SER A 114 2.95 15.39 -0.96
CA SER A 114 3.30 14.54 0.18
C SER A 114 3.49 15.33 1.47
N SER A 115 3.86 16.62 1.38
CA SER A 115 4.04 17.50 2.54
C SER A 115 2.74 18.04 3.14
N LYS A 116 1.58 17.87 2.48
CA LYS A 116 0.31 18.50 2.89
C LYS A 116 -0.11 18.18 4.32
N LYS A 117 0.17 16.96 4.79
CA LYS A 117 -0.12 16.51 6.17
C LYS A 117 0.92 16.97 7.20
N PHE A 118 2.12 17.36 6.75
CA PHE A 118 3.26 17.75 7.58
C PHE A 118 3.96 19.02 7.04
N PRO A 119 3.25 20.17 6.96
CA PRO A 119 3.74 21.34 6.24
C PRO A 119 5.01 21.96 6.85
N ASN A 120 5.22 21.84 8.17
CA ASN A 120 6.30 22.53 8.90
C ASN A 120 7.47 21.62 9.31
N PHE A 121 7.49 20.36 8.86
CA PHE A 121 8.54 19.43 9.26
C PHE A 121 9.77 19.56 8.34
N VAL A 122 10.87 20.06 8.90
CA VAL A 122 12.20 20.06 8.26
C VAL A 122 13.18 19.33 9.19
N PRO A 123 13.75 18.19 8.78
CA PRO A 123 14.70 17.48 9.63
C PRO A 123 15.99 18.30 9.79
N LYS A 124 16.50 18.37 11.02
CA LYS A 124 17.82 18.92 11.30
C LYS A 124 18.87 17.87 10.93
N LEU A 125 19.46 18.03 9.75
CA LEU A 125 20.54 17.17 9.28
C LEU A 125 21.89 17.83 9.58
N ASP A 126 22.90 17.01 9.85
CA ASP A 126 24.27 17.49 10.07
C ASP A 126 24.94 17.76 8.70
N PRO A 127 25.42 19.00 8.44
CA PRO A 127 25.95 19.39 7.14
C PRO A 127 27.18 18.57 6.70
N ARG A 128 27.83 17.84 7.61
CA ARG A 128 28.97 16.97 7.30
C ARG A 128 28.63 15.74 6.45
N PHE A 129 27.35 15.34 6.43
CA PHE A 129 26.89 14.12 5.76
C PHE A 129 25.90 14.37 4.62
N ILE A 130 25.78 15.62 4.15
CA ILE A 130 24.79 16.02 3.13
C ILE A 130 25.51 16.57 1.90
N SER A 131 25.12 16.12 0.69
CA SER A 131 25.49 16.83 -0.54
C SER A 131 24.61 18.07 -0.68
N PHE A 132 25.20 19.25 -0.48
CA PHE A 132 24.49 20.53 -0.48
C PHE A 132 23.84 20.88 -1.84
N ASN A 133 24.38 20.34 -2.95
CA ASN A 133 24.03 20.80 -4.29
C ASN A 133 22.61 20.40 -4.75
N ASP A 134 22.09 19.26 -4.28
CA ASP A 134 20.79 18.75 -4.72
C ASP A 134 19.64 19.21 -3.82
N ILE A 135 19.89 19.44 -2.52
CA ILE A 135 18.84 19.81 -1.56
C ILE A 135 18.57 21.32 -1.55
N LEU A 136 19.60 22.14 -1.75
CA LEU A 136 19.46 23.60 -1.71
C LEU A 136 18.67 24.14 -2.91
N SER A 137 18.82 23.54 -4.10
CA SER A 137 18.06 23.92 -5.31
C SER A 137 16.56 23.64 -5.17
N ILE A 138 16.18 22.62 -4.40
CA ILE A 138 14.79 22.24 -4.12
C ILE A 138 14.12 23.21 -3.14
N ILE A 139 14.88 23.75 -2.19
CA ILE A 139 14.37 24.70 -1.17
C ILE A 139 14.27 26.13 -1.74
N HIS A 140 15.08 26.48 -2.75
CA HIS A 140 15.17 27.84 -3.30
C HIS A 140 14.14 28.16 -4.40
N HIS A 141 13.32 27.19 -4.81
CA HIS A 141 12.33 27.34 -5.88
C HIS A 141 10.92 27.71 -5.40
N ASP A 142 10.77 27.95 -4.08
CA ASP A 142 9.59 28.52 -3.42
C ASP A 142 9.80 30.01 -3.06
#